data_AF-A0A7K7TIZ6-F1
#
_entry.id   AF-A0A7K7TIZ6-F1
#
_cell.length_a   1.000
_cell.length_b   1.000
_cell.length_c   1.000
_cell.angle_alpha   90.00
_cell.angle_beta   90.00
_cell.angle_gamma   90.00
#
_symmetry.space_group_name_H-M   'P 1'
#
loop_
_entity.id
_entity.type
_entity.pdbx_description
1 polymer ?
#
loop_
_entity_poly.entity_id
_entity_poly.type
_entity_poly.pdbx_seq_one_letter_code
_entity_poly.pdbx_strand_id
1 'polypeptide(L)'
;MAAALEEAVGTVCWWGLSPAMDLRQHLPPEPDPRDPSAEVPVLLVGAAEGRHVLLTAARARRGPPRAITLFVAEQRPEPVARQLLFLLLALEAPGRPRPAARAAAILELLGSGRLRAGTAAMLRGAAGRLRRWVT
;
A
#
# COMPACT_ATOMS: atom_id res chain seq x y z
N MET A 1 -3.66 26.87 11.63
CA MET A 1 -3.94 25.43 11.89
C MET A 1 -5.02 24.89 10.95
N ALA A 2 -6.15 25.58 10.77
CA ALA A 2 -7.17 25.21 9.78
C ALA A 2 -6.66 25.20 8.32
N ALA A 3 -5.91 26.22 7.89
CA ALA A 3 -5.36 26.29 6.53
C ALA A 3 -4.37 25.17 6.20
N ALA A 4 -3.55 24.72 7.17
CA ALA A 4 -2.65 23.57 6.99
C ALA A 4 -3.41 22.23 6.96
N LEU A 5 -4.56 22.17 7.64
CA LEU A 5 -5.47 21.04 7.57
C LEU A 5 -6.24 21.03 6.25
N GLU A 6 -6.65 22.20 5.73
CA GLU A 6 -7.28 22.36 4.41
C GLU A 6 -6.31 22.07 3.27
N GLU A 7 -5.06 22.53 3.34
CA GLU A 7 -4.02 22.10 2.40
C GLU A 7 -3.80 20.59 2.49
N ALA A 8 -3.79 20.01 3.71
CA ALA A 8 -3.70 18.58 3.86
C ALA A 8 -4.94 17.84 3.31
N VAL A 9 -6.14 18.40 3.39
CA VAL A 9 -7.37 17.77 2.88
C VAL A 9 -7.53 17.97 1.36
N GLY A 10 -7.07 19.08 0.81
CA GLY A 10 -7.08 19.40 -0.63
C GLY A 10 -5.92 18.80 -1.44
N THR A 11 -4.80 18.48 -0.80
CA THR A 11 -3.64 17.76 -1.40
C THR A 11 -3.67 16.26 -1.12
N VAL A 12 -4.64 15.76 -0.37
CA VAL A 12 -4.85 14.33 -0.15
C VAL A 12 -5.74 13.83 -1.27
N CYS A 13 -5.13 13.08 -2.17
CA CYS A 13 -5.86 12.31 -3.15
C CYS A 13 -6.92 11.45 -2.42
N TRP A 14 -8.18 11.56 -2.85
CA TRP A 14 -9.36 11.13 -2.10
C TRP A 14 -9.48 9.61 -1.94
N TRP A 15 -8.51 8.86 -2.46
CA TRP A 15 -8.33 7.44 -2.22
C TRP A 15 -8.51 7.13 -0.75
N GLY A 16 -7.86 7.85 0.18
CA GLY A 16 -7.97 7.58 1.63
C GLY A 16 -9.40 7.55 2.21
N LEU A 17 -10.39 8.15 1.54
CA LEU A 17 -11.80 8.18 1.95
C LEU A 17 -12.68 7.10 1.30
N SER A 18 -12.20 6.42 0.25
CA SER A 18 -12.91 5.29 -0.36
C SER A 18 -12.56 3.97 0.33
N PRO A 19 -13.33 2.89 0.11
CA PRO A 19 -12.86 1.54 0.41
C PRO A 19 -11.65 1.16 -0.47
N ALA A 20 -10.83 0.22 0.02
CA ALA A 20 -9.80 -0.40 -0.79
C ALA A 20 -10.45 -1.20 -1.94
N MET A 21 -9.88 -1.09 -3.14
CA MET A 21 -10.37 -1.74 -4.36
C MET A 21 -9.40 -2.85 -4.80
N ASP A 22 -9.96 -3.96 -5.28
CA ASP A 22 -9.19 -5.02 -5.93
C ASP A 22 -9.04 -4.67 -7.42
N LEU A 23 -7.85 -4.25 -7.82
CA LEU A 23 -7.60 -3.71 -9.16
C LEU A 23 -7.85 -4.75 -10.25
N ARG A 24 -7.81 -6.04 -9.92
CA ARG A 24 -8.12 -7.15 -10.85
C ARG A 24 -9.53 -7.07 -11.42
N GLN A 25 -10.47 -6.51 -10.66
CA GLN A 25 -11.88 -6.39 -11.06
C GLN A 25 -12.11 -5.34 -12.14
N HIS A 26 -11.11 -4.48 -12.38
CA HIS A 26 -11.18 -3.37 -13.33
C HIS A 26 -10.22 -3.55 -14.51
N LEU A 27 -9.54 -4.70 -14.58
CA LEU A 27 -8.68 -5.02 -15.72
C LEU A 27 -9.55 -5.35 -16.94
N PRO A 28 -9.05 -5.10 -18.16
CA PRO A 28 -9.72 -5.56 -19.36
C PRO A 28 -9.98 -7.08 -19.32
N PRO A 29 -10.94 -7.60 -20.11
CA PRO A 29 -11.19 -9.04 -20.23
C PRO A 29 -9.92 -9.82 -20.65
N GLU A 30 -10.00 -11.15 -20.62
CA GLU A 30 -8.87 -12.12 -20.61
C GLU A 30 -7.62 -11.71 -21.42
N PRO A 31 -6.41 -12.05 -20.92
CA PRO A 31 -5.18 -11.83 -21.68
C PRO A 31 -5.30 -12.45 -23.08
N ASP A 32 -4.68 -11.81 -24.08
CA ASP A 32 -4.70 -12.30 -25.46
C ASP A 32 -4.36 -13.81 -25.43
N PRO A 33 -5.18 -14.69 -26.02
CA PRO A 33 -4.90 -16.12 -26.08
C PRO A 33 -3.52 -16.45 -26.66
N ARG A 34 -2.95 -15.52 -27.43
CA ARG A 34 -1.61 -15.61 -28.02
C ARG A 34 -0.48 -15.20 -27.07
N ASP A 35 -0.79 -14.49 -25.98
CA ASP A 35 0.13 -14.12 -24.92
C ASP A 35 -0.56 -14.14 -23.54
N PRO A 36 -0.81 -15.34 -22.98
CA PRO A 36 -1.35 -15.50 -21.64
C PRO A 36 -0.40 -14.99 -20.53
N SER A 37 0.87 -14.69 -20.87
CA SER A 37 1.85 -14.07 -19.98
C SER A 37 1.89 -12.55 -20.05
N ALA A 38 1.11 -11.93 -20.94
CA ALA A 38 1.06 -10.48 -21.12
C ALA A 38 0.78 -9.79 -19.78
N GLU A 39 1.78 -9.08 -19.28
CA GLU A 39 1.67 -8.31 -18.06
C GLU A 39 0.75 -7.12 -18.29
N VAL A 40 -0.19 -6.90 -17.37
CA VAL A 40 -1.11 -5.76 -17.46
C VAL A 40 -0.53 -4.61 -16.63
N PRO A 41 -0.08 -3.51 -17.27
CA PRO A 41 0.36 -2.33 -16.55
C PRO A 41 -0.85 -1.60 -15.96
N VAL A 42 -0.75 -1.21 -14.70
CA VAL A 42 -1.77 -0.41 -14.00
C VAL A 42 -1.10 0.82 -13.39
N LEU A 43 -1.56 2.00 -13.79
CA LEU A 43 -1.11 3.27 -13.24
C LEU A 43 -2.10 3.78 -12.18
N LEU A 44 -1.61 3.95 -10.96
CA LEU A 44 -2.31 4.57 -9.85
C LEU A 44 -1.81 6.01 -9.69
N VAL A 45 -2.67 7.00 -9.92
CA VAL A 45 -2.34 8.42 -9.77
C VAL A 45 -2.83 8.92 -8.42
N GLY A 46 -1.91 9.40 -7.60
CA GLY A 46 -2.18 9.92 -6.26
C GLY A 46 -2.56 8.87 -5.21
N ALA A 47 -2.51 7.58 -5.53
CA ALA A 47 -2.96 6.50 -4.64
C ALA A 47 -1.82 5.88 -3.80
N ALA A 48 -0.88 6.71 -3.35
CA ALA A 48 0.29 6.26 -2.59
C ALA A 48 -0.04 5.96 -1.10
N GLU A 49 -0.99 5.06 -0.84
CA GLU A 49 -1.34 4.57 0.50
C GLU A 49 -1.14 3.04 0.67
N GLY A 50 -0.93 2.32 -0.43
CA GLY A 50 -0.60 0.89 -0.44
C GLY A 50 -1.77 -0.08 -0.19
N ARG A 51 -2.91 0.34 0.36
CA ARG A 51 -4.02 -0.59 0.67
C ARG A 51 -4.65 -1.24 -0.57
N HIS A 52 -4.72 -0.53 -1.70
CA HIS A 52 -5.18 -1.07 -2.98
C HIS A 52 -4.23 -2.16 -3.49
N VAL A 53 -2.92 -1.90 -3.38
CA VAL A 53 -1.86 -2.87 -3.72
C VAL A 53 -1.97 -4.11 -2.85
N LEU A 54 -2.08 -3.93 -1.53
CA LEU A 54 -2.19 -5.04 -0.58
C LEU A 54 -3.46 -5.87 -0.79
N LEU A 55 -4.61 -5.23 -1.02
CA LEU A 55 -5.86 -5.94 -1.29
C LEU A 55 -5.77 -6.76 -2.59
N THR A 56 -5.24 -6.14 -3.65
CA THR A 56 -5.05 -6.80 -4.95
C THR A 56 -4.11 -8.00 -4.82
N ALA A 57 -2.97 -7.83 -4.13
CA ALA A 57 -2.02 -8.91 -3.89
C ALA A 57 -2.63 -10.04 -3.02
N ALA A 58 -3.38 -9.70 -1.97
CA ALA A 58 -4.03 -10.67 -1.10
C ALA A 58 -5.10 -11.50 -1.84
N ARG A 59 -5.74 -10.91 -2.85
CA ARG A 59 -6.74 -11.57 -3.69
C ARG A 59 -6.18 -12.17 -4.98
N ALA A 60 -4.87 -12.05 -5.23
CA ALA A 60 -4.24 -12.52 -6.46
C ALA A 60 -4.42 -14.04 -6.72
N ARG A 61 -4.65 -14.83 -5.67
CA ARG A 61 -4.91 -16.28 -5.78
C ARG A 61 -6.40 -16.67 -5.89
N ARG A 62 -7.33 -15.70 -5.87
CA ARG A 62 -8.79 -15.97 -5.85
C ARG A 62 -9.42 -16.07 -7.24
N GLY A 63 -8.62 -16.23 -8.29
CA GLY A 63 -9.08 -16.41 -9.67
C GLY A 63 -7.91 -16.77 -10.57
N PRO A 64 -8.07 -16.69 -11.90
CA PRO A 64 -7.00 -16.96 -12.84
C PRO A 64 -5.75 -16.14 -12.51
N PRO A 65 -4.55 -16.74 -12.61
CA PRO A 65 -3.30 -16.01 -12.44
C PRO A 65 -3.18 -14.97 -13.55
N ARG A 66 -2.78 -13.75 -13.18
CA ARG A 66 -2.58 -12.64 -14.11
C ARG A 66 -1.39 -11.83 -13.62
N ALA A 67 -0.41 -11.61 -14.49
CA ALA A 67 0.72 -10.74 -14.21
C ALA A 67 0.24 -9.28 -14.26
N ILE A 68 0.57 -8.51 -13.24
CA ILE A 68 0.18 -7.10 -13.11
C ILE A 68 1.40 -6.35 -12.61
N THR A 69 1.86 -5.36 -13.38
CA THR A 69 2.85 -4.40 -12.90
C THR A 69 2.15 -3.10 -12.51
N LEU A 70 2.38 -2.69 -11.27
CA LEU A 70 1.75 -1.54 -10.65
C LEU A 70 2.72 -0.35 -10.66
N PHE A 71 2.30 0.73 -11.30
CA PHE A 71 2.97 2.02 -11.25
C PHE A 71 2.20 2.95 -10.32
N VAL A 72 2.89 3.63 -9.41
CA VAL A 72 2.28 4.65 -8.53
C VAL A 72 2.92 5.98 -8.87
N ALA A 73 2.13 6.89 -9.43
CA ALA A 73 2.53 8.26 -9.69
C ALA A 73 2.02 9.17 -8.57
N GLU A 74 2.95 9.83 -7.88
CA GLU A 74 2.66 10.71 -6.76
C GLU A 74 3.54 11.96 -6.85
N GLN A 75 2.99 13.12 -6.50
CA GLN A 75 3.72 14.39 -6.58
C GLN A 75 4.64 14.60 -5.39
N ARG A 76 4.26 14.05 -4.23
CA ARG A 76 4.94 14.26 -2.96
C ARG A 76 5.66 12.99 -2.49
N PRO A 77 6.87 13.10 -1.91
CA PRO A 77 7.59 11.93 -1.41
C PRO A 77 6.98 11.35 -0.14
N GLU A 78 6.27 12.13 0.68
CA GLU A 78 5.75 11.67 1.99
C GLU A 78 4.70 10.56 1.87
N PRO A 79 3.69 10.64 0.97
CA PRO A 79 2.77 9.53 0.74
C PRO A 79 3.50 8.28 0.21
N VAL A 80 4.46 8.44 -0.70
CA VAL A 80 5.26 7.32 -1.22
C VAL A 80 6.05 6.64 -0.10
N ALA A 81 6.74 7.41 0.74
CA ALA A 81 7.48 6.88 1.88
C ALA A 81 6.55 6.15 2.87
N ARG A 82 5.36 6.70 3.14
CA ARG A 82 4.34 6.06 3.98
C ARG A 82 3.84 4.75 3.37
N GLN A 83 3.57 4.72 2.07
CA GLN A 83 3.18 3.51 1.35
C GLN A 83 4.27 2.44 1.45
N LEU A 84 5.52 2.79 1.15
CA LEU A 84 6.64 1.87 1.26
C LEU A 84 6.76 1.33 2.69
N LEU A 85 6.61 2.18 3.70
CA LEU A 85 6.63 1.77 5.10
C LEU A 85 5.52 0.76 5.44
N PHE A 86 4.30 0.98 4.94
CA PHE A 86 3.18 0.05 5.14
C PHE A 86 3.37 -1.27 4.39
N LEU A 87 3.89 -1.22 3.16
CA LEU A 87 4.23 -2.42 2.39
C LEU A 87 5.33 -3.21 3.08
N LEU A 88 6.36 -2.55 3.61
CA LEU A 88 7.41 -3.19 4.40
C LEU A 88 6.87 -3.87 5.65
N LEU A 89 5.95 -3.22 6.36
CA LEU A 89 5.28 -3.81 7.53
C LEU A 89 4.42 -5.01 7.16
N ALA A 90 3.72 -4.96 6.03
CA ALA A 90 2.85 -6.02 5.57
C ALA A 90 3.61 -7.24 5.01
N LEU A 91 4.67 -6.99 4.25
CA LEU A 91 5.35 -8.00 3.44
C LEU A 91 6.62 -8.54 4.10
N GLU A 92 7.44 -7.69 4.73
CA GLU A 92 8.69 -8.14 5.32
C GLU A 92 8.50 -8.69 6.74
N ALA A 93 9.30 -9.70 7.08
CA ALA A 93 9.25 -10.37 8.37
C ALA A 93 10.64 -10.61 8.98
N PRO A 94 11.39 -9.56 9.39
CA PRO A 94 12.49 -9.77 10.31
C PRO A 94 11.91 -10.16 11.68
N GLY A 95 12.11 -11.40 12.11
CA GLY A 95 11.68 -11.89 13.44
C GLY A 95 10.27 -12.50 13.56
N ARG A 96 9.58 -12.81 12.44
CA ARG A 96 8.27 -13.50 12.37
C ARG A 96 7.15 -13.01 13.34
N PRO A 97 6.81 -11.71 13.39
CA PRO A 97 5.52 -11.33 13.97
C PRO A 97 4.39 -12.03 13.21
N ARG A 98 3.43 -12.61 13.95
CA ARG A 98 2.27 -13.30 13.35
C ARG A 98 1.54 -12.38 12.37
N PRO A 99 0.98 -12.87 11.25
CA PRO A 99 0.19 -12.06 10.32
C PRO A 99 -0.87 -11.18 11.00
N ALA A 100 -1.52 -11.68 12.05
CA ALA A 100 -2.48 -10.92 12.86
C ALA A 100 -1.85 -9.69 13.56
N ALA A 101 -0.62 -9.81 14.08
CA ALA A 101 0.06 -8.69 14.72
C ALA A 101 0.42 -7.59 13.71
N ARG A 102 0.80 -7.98 12.49
CA ARG A 102 1.06 -7.03 11.38
C ARG A 102 -0.22 -6.34 10.92
N ALA A 103 -1.30 -7.11 10.76
CA ALA A 103 -2.61 -6.55 10.43
C ALA A 103 -3.08 -5.56 11.51
N ALA A 104 -2.96 -5.92 12.79
CA ALA A 104 -3.30 -5.03 13.90
C ALA A 104 -2.45 -3.74 13.90
N ALA A 105 -1.14 -3.85 13.66
CA ALA A 105 -0.25 -2.69 13.56
C ALA A 105 -0.66 -1.77 12.40
N ILE A 106 -1.00 -2.31 11.23
CA ILE A 106 -1.46 -1.52 10.07
C ILE A 106 -2.80 -0.83 10.37
N LEU A 107 -3.76 -1.54 10.97
CA LEU A 107 -5.04 -0.94 11.35
C LEU A 107 -4.87 0.18 12.39
N GLU A 108 -3.97 0.00 13.35
CA GLU A 108 -3.65 1.02 14.34
C GLU A 108 -3.01 2.25 13.68
N LEU A 109 -2.07 2.06 12.75
CA LEU A 109 -1.43 3.15 12.00
C LEU A 109 -2.41 3.94 11.12
N LEU A 110 -3.48 3.30 10.65
CA LEU A 110 -4.52 3.94 9.84
C LEU A 110 -5.55 4.70 10.67
N GLY A 111 -5.88 4.22 11.88
CA GLY A 111 -7.06 4.69 12.61
C GLY A 111 -6.79 5.30 13.99
N SER A 112 -5.56 5.26 14.50
CA SER A 112 -5.26 5.66 15.88
C SER A 112 -4.31 6.85 15.95
N GLY A 113 -4.65 7.86 16.75
CA GLY A 113 -3.75 8.99 17.04
C GLY A 113 -2.59 8.66 18.00
N ARG A 114 -2.60 7.47 18.60
CA ARG A 114 -1.55 6.97 19.52
C ARG A 114 -1.21 5.53 19.15
N LEU A 115 0.06 5.17 19.28
CA LEU A 115 0.55 3.83 18.98
C LEU A 115 0.91 3.08 20.26
N ARG A 116 0.54 1.80 20.32
CA ARG A 116 1.06 0.82 21.27
C ARG A 116 2.57 0.67 21.07
N ALA A 117 3.27 0.32 22.15
CA ALA A 117 4.72 0.15 22.13
C ALA A 117 5.19 -0.88 21.07
N GLY A 118 4.45 -1.97 20.88
CA GLY A 118 4.74 -2.98 19.87
C GLY A 118 4.64 -2.45 18.44
N THR A 119 3.56 -1.73 18.12
CA THR A 119 3.36 -1.08 16.81
C THR A 119 4.44 -0.03 16.55
N ALA A 120 4.77 0.80 17.56
CA ALA A 120 5.84 1.78 17.46
C ALA A 120 7.22 1.14 17.23
N ALA A 121 7.51 0.01 17.89
CA ALA A 121 8.74 -0.75 17.65
C ALA A 121 8.81 -1.32 16.23
N MET A 122 7.71 -1.90 15.75
CA MET A 122 7.62 -2.45 14.39
C MET A 122 7.82 -1.34 13.34
N LEU A 123 7.18 -0.19 13.54
CA LEU A 123 7.29 0.99 12.68
C LEU A 123 8.73 1.51 12.62
N ARG A 124 9.39 1.69 13.77
CA ARG A 124 10.80 2.11 13.84
C ARG A 124 11.72 1.13 13.11
N GLY A 125 11.49 -0.17 13.29
CA GLY A 125 12.23 -1.22 12.60
C GLY A 125 12.08 -1.12 11.07
N ALA A 126 10.85 -0.94 10.58
CA ALA A 126 10.58 -0.78 9.14
C ALA A 126 11.16 0.52 8.58
N ALA A 127 11.02 1.64 9.29
CA ALA A 127 11.60 2.92 8.90
C ALA A 127 13.14 2.86 8.83
N GLY A 128 13.78 2.20 9.78
CA GLY A 128 15.22 1.98 9.77
C GLY A 128 15.71 1.16 8.58
N ARG A 129 14.88 0.26 8.03
CA ARG A 129 15.18 -0.50 6.80
C ARG A 129 14.98 0.36 5.57
N LEU A 130 13.82 1.02 5.47
CA LEU A 130 13.51 1.92 4.36
C LEU A 130 14.61 2.97 4.19
N ARG A 131 15.11 3.54 5.29
CA ARG A 131 16.22 4.49 5.27
C ARG A 131 17.45 3.92 4.56
N ARG A 132 17.85 2.67 4.84
CA ARG A 132 19.00 2.01 4.20
C ARG A 132 18.82 1.71 2.72
N TRP A 133 17.60 1.77 2.19
CA TRP A 133 17.34 1.60 0.76
C TRP A 133 17.44 2.90 -0.01
N VAL A 134 17.27 4.03 0.67
CA VAL A 134 17.25 5.37 0.06
C VAL A 134 18.49 6.21 0.39
N THR A 135 19.35 5.73 1.31
CA THR A 135 20.65 6.32 1.67
C THR A 135 21.74 5.28 1.52
#